data_AF-A0A7X7J0N0-F1
#
_entry.id   AF-A0A7X7J0N0-F1
#
_cell.length_a   1.000
_cell.length_b   1.000
_cell.length_c   1.000
_cell.angle_alpha   90.00
_cell.angle_beta   90.00
_cell.angle_gamma   90.00
#
_symmetry.space_group_name_H-M   'P 1'
#
loop_
_entity.id
_entity.type
_entity.pdbx_description
1 polymer ?
#
loop_
_entity_poly.entity_id
_entity_poly.type
_entity_poly.pdbx_seq_one_letter_code
_entity_poly.pdbx_strand_id
1 'polypeptide(L)' 'MEAGGWESSDASYDQVRQAALDFGIDLSITDYLLTLTPEQRLERHDQALELVIALRQAGIDYYGFDPRNPPEA' A
#
# COMPACT_ATOMS: atom_id res chain seq x y z
N MET A 1 20.55 6.58 -24.79
CA MET A 1 19.72 6.11 -23.66
C MET A 1 18.55 7.07 -23.57
N GLU A 2 17.49 6.79 -24.33
CA GLU A 2 16.25 7.57 -24.22
C GLU A 2 15.53 7.12 -22.95
N ALA A 3 15.15 8.09 -22.11
CA ALA A 3 14.32 7.85 -20.95
C ALA A 3 13.01 7.21 -21.45
N GLY A 4 12.71 6.01 -20.96
CA GLY A 4 11.44 5.35 -21.22
C GLY A 4 10.32 6.26 -20.75
N GLY A 5 9.65 6.90 -21.71
CA GLY A 5 8.42 7.62 -21.47
C GLY A 5 7.43 6.62 -20.90
N TRP A 6 7.03 6.82 -19.66
CA TRP A 6 5.82 6.22 -19.14
C TRP A 6 4.69 6.89 -19.92
N GLU A 7 4.39 6.36 -21.10
CA GLU A 7 3.18 6.69 -21.84
C GLU A 7 2.04 6.38 -20.87
N SER A 8 1.48 7.43 -20.29
CA SER A 8 0.24 7.34 -19.54
C SER A 8 -0.77 6.81 -20.54
N SER A 9 -1.08 5.51 -20.47
CA SER A 9 -2.17 4.92 -21.22
C SER A 9 -3.39 5.80 -20.99
N ASP A 10 -4.00 6.33 -22.06
CA ASP A 10 -5.22 7.16 -22.05
C ASP A 10 -6.47 6.40 -21.55
N ALA A 11 -6.29 5.45 -20.63
CA ALA A 11 -7.39 4.80 -19.96
C ALA A 11 -8.01 5.79 -18.97
N SER A 12 -9.30 6.05 -19.12
CA SER A 12 -10.01 6.87 -18.14
C SER A 12 -9.98 6.18 -16.78
N TYR A 13 -10.06 6.96 -15.70
CA TYR A 13 -10.14 6.42 -14.35
C TYR A 13 -11.23 5.33 -14.22
N ASP A 14 -12.39 5.55 -14.85
CA ASP A 14 -13.50 4.59 -14.84
C ASP A 14 -13.15 3.27 -15.54
N GLN A 15 -12.39 3.32 -16.64
CA GLN A 15 -11.92 2.11 -17.33
C GLN A 15 -10.95 1.31 -16.47
N VAL A 16 -10.00 1.99 -15.81
CA VAL A 16 -9.04 1.36 -14.90
C VAL A 16 -9.76 0.77 -13.69
N ARG A 17 -10.70 1.51 -13.11
CA ARG A 17 -11.51 1.08 -11.96
C ARG A 17 -12.33 -0.16 -12.31
N GLN A 18 -13.02 -0.15 -13.45
CA GLN A 18 -13.82 -1.29 -13.88
C GLN A 18 -12.96 -2.53 -14.13
N ALA A 19 -11.82 -2.37 -14.82
CA ALA A 19 -10.90 -3.48 -15.04
C ALA A 19 -10.41 -4.09 -13.72
N ALA A 20 -10.00 -3.26 -12.75
CA ALA A 20 -9.58 -3.74 -11.44
C ALA A 20 -10.67 -4.54 -10.71
N LEU A 21 -11.93 -4.08 -10.77
CA LEU A 21 -13.07 -4.83 -10.22
C LEU A 21 -13.30 -6.16 -10.95
N ASP A 22 -13.21 -6.17 -12.28
CA ASP A 22 -13.36 -7.38 -13.09
C ASP A 22 -12.25 -8.42 -12.79
N PHE A 23 -11.05 -7.96 -12.42
CA PHE A 23 -9.95 -8.79 -11.95
C PHE A 23 -10.08 -9.23 -10.47
N GLY A 24 -11.13 -8.79 -9.77
CA GLY A 24 -11.36 -9.12 -8.36
C GLY A 24 -10.48 -8.35 -7.37
N ILE A 25 -9.92 -7.21 -7.79
CA ILE A 25 -9.15 -6.32 -6.92
C ILE A 25 -10.15 -5.52 -6.08
N ASP A 26 -10.03 -5.61 -4.75
CA ASP A 26 -10.82 -4.79 -3.84
C ASP A 26 -10.32 -3.34 -3.86
N LEU A 27 -11.20 -2.43 -4.28
CA LEU A 27 -10.94 -0.99 -4.33
C LEU A 27 -11.59 -0.22 -3.18
N SER A 28 -12.24 -0.90 -2.23
CA SER A 28 -12.97 -0.25 -1.13
C SER A 28 -12.09 0.71 -0.32
N ILE A 29 -10.84 0.32 -0.06
CA ILE A 29 -9.86 1.16 0.63
C ILE A 29 -9.47 2.37 -0.22
N THR A 30 -9.23 2.18 -1.52
CA THR A 30 -8.89 3.28 -2.43
C THR A 30 -10.03 4.28 -2.53
N ASP A 31 -11.27 3.80 -2.72
CA ASP A 31 -12.47 4.61 -2.78
C ASP A 31 -12.63 5.42 -1.47
N TYR A 32 -12.43 4.78 -0.31
CA TYR A 32 -12.42 5.48 0.99
C TYR A 32 -11.33 6.56 1.06
N LEU A 33 -10.09 6.24 0.71
CA LEU A 33 -8.97 7.19 0.79
C LEU A 33 -9.15 8.41 -0.13
N LEU A 34 -9.85 8.25 -1.25
CA LEU A 34 -10.19 9.35 -2.16
C LEU A 34 -11.22 10.31 -1.58
N THR A 35 -12.03 9.88 -0.60
CA THR A 35 -12.98 10.77 0.11
C THR A 35 -12.30 11.70 1.14
N LEU A 36 -11.04 11.45 1.47
CA LEU A 36 -10.32 12.16 2.53
C LEU A 36 -9.61 13.41 2.01
N THR A 37 -9.49 14.43 2.87
CA THR A 37 -8.59 15.56 2.63
C THR A 37 -7.13 15.09 2.62
N PRO A 38 -6.20 15.88 2.04
CA PRO A 38 -4.77 15.53 2.07
C PRO A 38 -4.24 15.27 3.49
N GLU A 39 -4.64 16.08 4.47
CA GLU A 39 -4.19 15.97 5.87
C GLU A 39 -4.72 14.69 6.51
N GLN A 40 -6.00 14.36 6.28
CA GLN A 40 -6.61 13.13 6.77
C GLN A 40 -5.97 11.89 6.13
N ARG A 41 -5.58 11.97 4.86
CA ARG A 41 -4.88 10.89 4.17
C ARG A 41 -3.49 10.64 4.74
N LEU A 42 -2.78 11.71 5.11
CA LEU A 42 -1.50 11.63 5.79
C LEU A 42 -1.66 10.98 7.18
N GLU A 43 -2.64 11.42 7.96
CA GLU A 43 -2.94 10.83 9.27
C GLU A 43 -3.26 9.32 9.15
N ARG A 44 -4.05 8.93 8.15
CA ARG A 44 -4.32 7.51 7.87
C ARG A 44 -3.08 6.74 7.48
N HIS A 45 -2.16 7.36 6.73
CA HIS A 45 -0.90 6.73 6.37
C HIS A 45 -0.03 6.49 7.61
N ASP A 46 0.07 7.46 8.51
CA ASP A 46 0.83 7.34 9.76
C ASP A 46 0.27 6.21 10.65
N GLN A 47 -1.06 6.15 10.80
CA GLN A 47 -1.73 5.05 11.51
C GLN A 47 -1.43 3.68 10.90
N ALA A 48 -1.38 3.58 9.56
CA ALA A 48 -1.04 2.34 8.88
C ALA A 48 0.42 1.93 9.14
N LEU A 49 1.35 2.89 9.17
CA LEU A 49 2.76 2.64 9.50
C LEU A 49 2.90 2.15 10.96
N GLU A 50 2.21 2.79 11.91
CA GLU A 50 2.20 2.38 13.31
C GLU A 50 1.71 0.94 13.48
N LEU A 51 0.61 0.58 12.81
CA LEU A 51 0.08 -0.78 12.83
C LEU A 51 1.09 -1.81 12.28
N VAL A 52 1.72 -1.51 11.14
CA VAL A 52 2.73 -2.41 10.54
C VAL A 52 3.93 -2.60 11.47
N ILE A 53 4.38 -1.53 12.13
CA ILE A 53 5.46 -1.59 13.12
C ILE A 53 5.06 -2.48 14.29
N ALA A 54 3.85 -2.28 14.84
CA ALA A 54 3.36 -3.05 15.99
C ALA A 54 3.19 -4.55 15.66
N LEU A 55 2.59 -4.89 14.51
CA LEU A 55 2.44 -6.28 14.07
C LEU A 55 3.78 -6.97 13.89
N ARG A 56 4.77 -6.25 13.36
CA ARG A 56 6.12 -6.76 13.19
C ARG A 56 6.81 -6.99 14.53
N GLN A 57 6.72 -6.04 15.46
CA GLN A 57 7.26 -6.22 16.81
C GLN A 57 6.62 -7.43 17.49
N ALA A 58 5.29 -7.56 17.43
CA ALA A 58 4.58 -8.72 17.95
C ALA A 58 5.03 -10.04 17.30
N GLY A 59 5.29 -10.05 16.00
CA GLY A 59 5.83 -11.21 15.30
C GLY A 59 7.26 -11.56 15.76
N ILE A 60 8.12 -10.56 15.96
CA ILE A 60 9.47 -10.75 16.51
C ILE A 60 9.39 -11.28 17.94
N ASP A 61 8.51 -10.73 18.77
CA ASP A 61 8.33 -11.18 20.16
C ASP A 61 7.79 -12.60 20.23
N TYR A 62 6.90 -12.99 19.30
CA TYR A 62 6.31 -14.31 19.24
C TYR A 62 7.25 -15.38 18.68
N TYR A 63 7.99 -15.07 17.60
CA TYR A 63 8.86 -16.03 16.91
C TYR A 63 10.35 -15.90 17.26
N GLY A 64 10.76 -14.84 17.96
CA GLY A 64 12.15 -14.56 18.35
C GLY A 64 13.08 -14.16 17.19
N PHE A 65 12.54 -13.81 16.03
CA PHE A 65 13.33 -13.62 14.79
C PHE A 65 12.88 -12.40 13.97
N ASP A 66 13.83 -11.54 13.58
CA ASP A 66 13.61 -10.49 12.58
C ASP A 66 14.22 -10.90 11.22
N PRO A 67 13.40 -11.15 10.18
CA PRO A 67 13.90 -11.56 8.86
C PRO A 67 14.78 -10.52 8.16
N ARG A 68 14.84 -9.27 8.64
CA ARG A 68 15.69 -8.21 8.08
C ARG A 68 17.04 -8.09 8.80
N ASN A 69 17.19 -8.76 9.94
CA ASN A 69 18.44 -8.81 10.70
C ASN A 69 18.63 -10.23 11.23
N PRO A 70 18.98 -11.20 10.36
CA PRO A 70 19.19 -12.57 10.79
C PRO A 70 20.33 -12.64 11.82
N PRO A 71 20.24 -13.52 12.83
CA PRO A 71 21.34 -13.71 13.77
C PRO A 71 22.59 -14.15 12.98
N GLU A 72 23.75 -13.56 13.30
CA GLU A 72 25.03 -14.03 12.74
C GLU A 72 25.22 -15.50 13.14
N ALA A 73 25.56 -16.33 12.14
CA ALA A 73 25.70 -17.78 12.27
C ALA A 73 26.95 -18.18 13.08
#